data_AF-A0A6S6S213-F1
#
_entry.id   AF-A0A6S6S213-F1
#
_cell.length_a   1.000
_cell.length_b   1.000
_cell.length_c   1.000
_cell.angle_alpha   90.00
_cell.angle_beta   90.00
_cell.angle_gamma   90.00
#
_symmetry.space_group_name_H-M   'P 1'
#
loop_
_entity.id
_entity.type
_entity.pdbx_description
1 polymer ?
#
loop_
_entity_poly.entity_id
_entity_poly.type
_entity_poly.pdbx_seq_one_letter_code
_entity_poly.pdbx_strand_id
1 'polypeptide(L)'
;MKKRDLKLRVKVLEDTLDTLQKKYVKLENDKLTVYNLLYRVNKELDEALANKETFIASMSHELRSPLTAVLGNSALLAETGLNKQQTRYLEQLNDSADFLMALLGDLLDVSKLKESKIELNVQETHLDKLLLHCANMVESKISKGVEFNVSIPSLDYYAFLDKKRVQQIFINILTNAAKFTKSGQIEFSLLEINQINEQLEVIVAVKDTGPGIPNKIKETLFEPFSSTDVEEGTGLGLYISHELVSLMGGEIVVDSTEGKGTSFKVKFYCEKSALKMRNLTDNSENLQVNKKKNYAHLKILIVEDIVVNREFLKEMFKVFFNVQVDSAENGQIAVEKTKKNFYDVIFMDMRMPVLDGVKATKQIRTFNKEVPIVCMSANVYREDKHEAHMAGMNDFIEKPLEPKDIEERLLQLDISKPEKSLKDKHNKLRAVAVKHFEEHFDEATSLSFITMAEEGLHTNIIAVEKHFLEKNTKLLRDDFHALAGILSNLGLKELAQKAGLLQAFAKDDDLENIKKRIELFLLKVKEFFN
;
A
#
# COMPACT_ATOMS: atom_id res chain seq x y z
N MET A 1 16.98 35.73 -89.22
CA MET A 1 15.93 34.87 -88.61
C MET A 1 16.32 34.28 -87.25
N LYS A 2 17.52 33.73 -87.04
CA LYS A 2 17.89 33.00 -85.80
C LYS A 2 17.76 33.77 -84.47
N LYS A 3 18.04 35.09 -84.43
CA LYS A 3 18.03 35.88 -83.18
C LYS A 3 16.62 36.21 -82.65
N ARG A 4 15.63 36.33 -83.53
CA ARG A 4 14.23 36.64 -83.16
C ARG A 4 13.52 35.40 -82.60
N ASP A 5 13.80 34.24 -83.17
CA ASP A 5 13.31 32.94 -82.70
C ASP A 5 13.92 32.56 -81.33
N LEU A 6 15.21 32.85 -81.12
CA LEU A 6 15.85 32.68 -79.81
C LEU A 6 15.20 33.56 -78.72
N LYS A 7 14.93 34.84 -79.02
CA LYS A 7 14.27 35.76 -78.08
C LYS A 7 12.86 35.29 -77.70
N LEU A 8 12.12 34.73 -78.66
CA LEU A 8 10.77 34.19 -78.40
C LEU A 8 10.84 32.97 -77.46
N ARG A 9 11.80 32.07 -77.69
CA ARG A 9 12.03 30.89 -76.83
C ARG A 9 12.48 31.27 -75.42
N VAL A 10 13.37 32.25 -75.28
CA VAL A 10 13.78 32.78 -73.97
C VAL A 10 12.58 33.33 -73.21
N LYS A 11 11.73 34.12 -73.88
CA LYS A 11 10.52 34.67 -73.25
C LYS A 11 9.55 33.57 -72.79
N VAL A 12 9.33 32.54 -73.61
CA VAL A 12 8.48 31.39 -73.22
C VAL A 12 9.06 30.64 -72.01
N LEU A 13 10.39 30.49 -71.95
CA LEU A 13 11.05 29.87 -70.79
C LEU A 13 10.93 30.73 -69.53
N GLU A 14 11.08 32.05 -69.65
CA GLU A 14 10.88 33.01 -68.53
C GLU A 14 9.44 32.94 -68.00
N ASP A 15 8.44 32.97 -68.89
CA ASP A 15 7.02 32.88 -68.51
C ASP A 15 6.70 31.52 -67.85
N THR A 16 7.31 30.43 -68.34
CA THR A 16 7.16 29.09 -67.78
C THR A 16 7.82 28.99 -66.40
N LEU A 17 9.00 29.60 -66.22
CA LEU A 17 9.72 29.64 -64.95
C LEU A 17 8.93 30.40 -63.88
N ASP A 18 8.37 31.57 -64.23
CA ASP A 18 7.51 32.35 -63.32
C ASP A 18 6.25 31.55 -62.91
N THR A 19 5.65 30.84 -63.87
CA THR A 19 4.49 29.97 -63.59
C THR A 19 4.85 28.81 -62.65
N LEU A 20 6.01 28.18 -62.86
CA LEU A 20 6.50 27.11 -61.99
C LEU A 20 6.86 27.61 -60.59
N GLN A 21 7.49 28.79 -60.48
CA GLN A 21 7.78 29.42 -59.19
C GLN A 21 6.50 29.71 -58.40
N LYS A 22 5.47 30.26 -59.05
CA LYS A 22 4.16 30.48 -58.42
C LYS A 22 3.52 29.17 -57.95
N LYS A 23 3.60 28.10 -58.75
CA LYS A 23 3.12 26.77 -58.35
C LYS A 23 3.92 26.19 -57.17
N TYR A 24 5.24 26.35 -57.17
CA TYR A 24 6.11 25.88 -56.09
C TYR A 24 5.78 26.56 -54.76
N VAL A 25 5.68 27.89 -54.76
CA VAL A 25 5.29 28.67 -53.56
C VAL A 25 3.91 28.26 -53.06
N LYS A 26 2.94 28.04 -53.96
CA LYS A 26 1.62 27.53 -53.58
C LYS A 26 1.72 26.15 -52.93
N LEU A 27 2.48 25.23 -53.52
CA LEU A 27 2.64 23.87 -53.01
C LEU A 27 3.32 23.85 -51.63
N GLU A 28 4.27 24.77 -51.40
CA GLU A 28 4.95 24.93 -50.12
C GLU A 28 4.00 25.48 -49.03
N ASN A 29 3.13 26.44 -49.38
CA ASN A 29 2.07 26.92 -48.51
C ASN A 29 1.02 25.85 -48.20
N ASP A 30 0.61 25.06 -49.20
CA ASP A 30 -0.31 23.94 -49.02
C ASP A 30 0.31 22.88 -48.10
N LYS A 31 1.60 22.56 -48.28
CA LYS A 31 2.36 21.64 -47.40
C LYS A 31 2.40 22.14 -45.96
N LEU A 32 2.68 23.43 -45.74
CA LEU A 32 2.69 24.03 -44.41
C LEU A 32 1.30 24.00 -43.75
N THR A 33 0.25 24.22 -44.53
CA THR A 33 -1.14 24.14 -44.06
C THR A 33 -1.49 22.73 -43.61
N VAL A 34 -1.15 21.71 -44.41
CA VAL A 34 -1.37 20.30 -44.04
C VAL A 34 -0.58 19.94 -42.77
N TYR A 35 0.67 20.38 -42.66
CA TYR A 35 1.48 20.14 -41.46
C TYR A 35 0.84 20.74 -40.20
N ASN A 36 0.36 21.99 -40.27
CA ASN A 36 -0.31 22.65 -39.16
C ASN A 36 -1.65 21.98 -38.80
N LEU A 37 -2.40 21.51 -39.79
CA LEU A 37 -3.65 20.77 -39.56
C LEU A 37 -3.36 19.45 -38.85
N LEU A 38 -2.36 18.70 -39.32
CA LEU A 38 -1.93 17.44 -38.71
C LEU A 38 -1.49 17.65 -37.26
N TYR A 39 -0.71 18.69 -37.00
CA TYR A 39 -0.29 19.05 -35.65
C TYR A 39 -1.48 19.36 -34.73
N ARG A 40 -2.47 20.11 -35.21
CA ARG A 40 -3.69 20.40 -34.43
C ARG A 40 -4.52 19.15 -34.15
N VAL A 41 -4.75 18.31 -35.16
CA VAL A 41 -5.50 17.06 -34.99
C VAL A 41 -4.81 16.13 -34.00
N ASN A 42 -3.49 15.98 -34.09
CA ASN A 42 -2.73 15.19 -33.12
C ASN A 42 -2.84 15.77 -31.71
N LYS A 43 -2.72 17.10 -31.57
CA LYS A 43 -2.85 17.74 -30.26
C LYS A 43 -4.25 17.58 -29.66
N GLU A 44 -5.31 17.76 -30.46
CA GLU A 44 -6.70 17.54 -30.01
C GLU A 44 -6.94 16.06 -29.64
N LEU A 45 -6.33 15.13 -30.37
CA LEU A 45 -6.38 13.71 -30.04
C LEU A 45 -5.67 13.41 -28.72
N ASP A 46 -4.46 13.95 -28.51
CA ASP A 46 -3.71 13.79 -27.26
C ASP A 46 -4.48 14.36 -26.05
N GLU A 47 -5.09 15.54 -26.20
CA GLU A 47 -5.94 16.16 -25.17
C GLU A 47 -7.20 15.30 -24.88
N ALA A 48 -7.83 14.75 -25.92
CA ALA A 48 -9.00 13.88 -25.76
C ALA A 48 -8.64 12.56 -25.06
N LEU A 49 -7.49 11.97 -25.37
CA LEU A 49 -6.99 10.75 -24.72
C LEU A 49 -6.68 11.00 -23.24
N ALA A 50 -5.94 12.06 -22.92
CA ALA A 50 -5.62 12.42 -21.54
C ALA A 50 -6.87 12.72 -20.69
N ASN A 51 -7.88 13.36 -21.28
CA ASN A 51 -9.15 13.61 -20.61
C ASN A 51 -9.91 12.31 -20.30
N LYS A 52 -9.90 11.35 -21.23
CA LYS A 52 -10.54 10.05 -21.04
C LYS A 52 -9.88 9.25 -19.90
N GLU A 53 -8.55 9.27 -19.81
CA GLU A 53 -7.79 8.61 -18.75
C GLU A 53 -8.13 9.18 -17.37
N THR A 54 -8.03 10.50 -17.25
CA THR A 54 -8.32 11.22 -16.01
C THR A 54 -9.76 10.95 -15.57
N PHE A 55 -10.69 10.91 -16.53
CA PHE A 55 -12.09 10.59 -16.28
C PHE A 55 -12.29 9.15 -15.77
N ILE A 56 -11.66 8.15 -16.37
CA ILE A 56 -11.78 6.75 -15.92
C ILE A 56 -11.18 6.57 -14.52
N ALA A 57 -10.02 7.19 -14.27
CA ALA A 57 -9.36 7.17 -12.98
C ALA A 57 -10.20 7.86 -11.88
N SER A 58 -10.74 9.05 -12.17
CA SER A 58 -11.58 9.78 -11.23
C SER A 58 -12.90 9.07 -10.96
N MET A 59 -13.58 8.56 -12.01
CA MET A 59 -14.81 7.79 -11.87
C MET A 59 -14.60 6.52 -11.04
N SER A 60 -13.49 5.81 -11.24
CA SER A 60 -13.20 4.63 -10.43
C SER A 60 -13.00 4.99 -8.96
N HIS A 61 -12.34 6.11 -8.66
CA HIS A 61 -12.19 6.61 -7.29
C HIS A 61 -13.53 7.03 -6.66
N GLU A 62 -14.35 7.75 -7.43
CA GLU A 62 -15.68 8.22 -7.00
C GLU A 62 -16.66 7.07 -6.80
N LEU A 63 -16.55 5.98 -7.56
CA LEU A 63 -17.38 4.78 -7.40
C LEU A 63 -16.86 3.86 -6.29
N ARG A 64 -15.54 3.79 -6.08
CA ARG A 64 -14.92 2.97 -5.02
C ARG A 64 -15.29 3.44 -3.63
N SER A 65 -15.36 4.75 -3.42
CA SER A 65 -15.66 5.35 -2.11
C SER A 65 -17.03 4.93 -1.54
N PRO A 66 -18.17 5.11 -2.25
CA PRO A 66 -19.46 4.64 -1.77
C PRO A 66 -19.54 3.12 -1.65
N LEU A 67 -18.86 2.37 -2.51
CA LEU A 67 -18.84 0.91 -2.47
C LEU A 67 -18.07 0.37 -1.24
N THR A 68 -16.98 1.04 -0.87
CA THR A 68 -16.22 0.77 0.36
C THR A 68 -17.07 1.06 1.60
N ALA A 69 -17.87 2.12 1.58
CA ALA A 69 -18.83 2.42 2.65
C ALA A 69 -19.93 1.35 2.77
N VAL A 70 -20.42 0.82 1.64
CA VAL A 70 -21.38 -0.29 1.61
C VAL A 70 -20.77 -1.55 2.24
N LEU A 71 -19.56 -1.94 1.83
CA LEU A 71 -18.84 -3.08 2.42
C LEU A 71 -18.55 -2.89 3.91
N GLY A 72 -18.13 -1.69 4.32
CA GLY A 72 -17.87 -1.36 5.71
C GLY A 72 -19.12 -1.46 6.59
N ASN A 73 -20.25 -0.90 6.14
CA ASN A 73 -21.53 -1.01 6.84
C ASN A 73 -22.04 -2.45 6.89
N SER A 74 -21.81 -3.22 5.82
CA SER A 74 -22.14 -4.64 5.77
C SER A 74 -21.31 -5.44 6.79
N ALA A 75 -20.01 -5.19 6.89
CA ALA A 75 -19.16 -5.80 7.91
C ALA A 75 -19.62 -5.46 9.35
N LEU A 76 -19.99 -4.21 9.62
CA LEU A 76 -20.53 -3.80 10.92
C LEU A 76 -21.89 -4.46 11.21
N LEU A 77 -22.76 -4.60 10.21
CA LEU A 77 -24.02 -5.31 10.34
C LEU A 77 -23.80 -6.80 10.63
N ALA A 78 -22.76 -7.42 10.05
CA ALA A 78 -22.41 -8.82 10.30
C ALA A 78 -22.03 -9.10 11.76
N GLU A 79 -21.44 -8.11 12.44
CA GLU A 79 -21.12 -8.17 13.88
C GLU A 79 -22.35 -7.99 14.80
N THR A 80 -23.52 -7.69 14.23
CA THR A 80 -24.77 -7.65 14.99
C THR A 80 -25.42 -9.03 15.09
N GLY A 81 -26.35 -9.21 16.01
CA GLY A 81 -27.11 -10.47 16.14
C GLY A 81 -28.07 -10.70 14.97
N LEU A 82 -27.54 -11.16 13.83
CA LEU A 82 -28.31 -11.40 12.61
C LEU A 82 -28.98 -12.78 12.62
N ASN A 83 -30.17 -12.84 12.02
CA ASN A 83 -30.80 -14.11 11.72
C ASN A 83 -30.26 -14.71 10.39
N LYS A 84 -30.48 -16.01 10.17
CA LYS A 84 -29.99 -16.72 8.97
C LYS A 84 -30.38 -16.07 7.64
N GLN A 85 -31.57 -15.48 7.55
CA GLN A 85 -32.03 -14.84 6.32
C GLN A 85 -31.28 -13.51 6.08
N GLN A 86 -31.07 -12.73 7.14
CA GLN A 86 -30.29 -11.49 7.09
C GLN A 86 -28.82 -11.76 6.76
N THR A 87 -28.21 -12.81 7.33
CA THR A 87 -26.86 -13.24 6.98
C THR A 87 -26.74 -13.53 5.49
N ARG A 88 -27.71 -14.26 4.90
CA ARG A 88 -27.70 -14.55 3.45
C ARG A 88 -27.85 -13.30 2.58
N TYR A 89 -28.68 -12.34 2.97
CA TYR A 89 -28.79 -11.07 2.24
C TYR A 89 -27.49 -10.27 2.31
N LEU A 90 -26.82 -10.30 3.46
CA LEU A 90 -25.57 -9.60 3.69
C LEU A 90 -24.41 -10.24 2.90
N GLU A 91 -24.34 -11.57 2.86
CA GLU A 91 -23.43 -12.32 1.98
C GLU A 91 -23.63 -11.93 0.51
N GLN A 92 -24.87 -11.94 0.01
CA GLN A 92 -25.17 -11.55 -1.38
C GLN A 92 -24.79 -10.09 -1.69
N LEU A 93 -24.99 -9.19 -0.73
CA LEU A 93 -24.63 -7.78 -0.88
C LEU A 93 -23.11 -7.62 -0.93
N ASN A 94 -22.36 -8.31 -0.07
CA ASN A 94 -20.89 -8.31 -0.11
C ASN A 94 -20.37 -8.89 -1.43
N ASP A 95 -20.87 -10.05 -1.86
CA ASP A 95 -20.49 -10.67 -3.13
C ASP A 95 -20.70 -9.70 -4.31
N SER A 96 -21.81 -8.96 -4.30
CA SER A 96 -22.13 -7.98 -5.34
C SER A 96 -21.21 -6.75 -5.29
N ALA A 97 -20.86 -6.28 -4.10
CA ALA A 97 -19.95 -5.15 -3.92
C ALA A 97 -18.51 -5.53 -4.28
N ASP A 98 -18.04 -6.71 -3.88
CA ASP A 98 -16.73 -7.25 -4.27
C ASP A 98 -16.63 -7.45 -5.78
N PHE A 99 -17.70 -7.93 -6.41
CA PHE A 99 -17.79 -8.02 -7.87
C PHE A 99 -17.65 -6.65 -8.53
N LEU A 100 -18.38 -5.63 -8.07
CA LEU A 100 -18.27 -4.25 -8.59
C LEU A 100 -16.87 -3.66 -8.37
N MET A 101 -16.22 -3.94 -7.23
CA MET A 101 -14.85 -3.52 -6.95
C MET A 101 -13.86 -4.14 -7.95
N ALA A 102 -13.99 -5.45 -8.20
CA ALA A 102 -13.17 -6.16 -9.17
C ALA A 102 -13.35 -5.60 -10.58
N LEU A 103 -14.59 -5.31 -10.98
CA LEU A 103 -14.91 -4.70 -12.27
C LEU A 103 -14.27 -3.32 -12.46
N LEU A 104 -14.30 -2.47 -11.44
CA LEU A 104 -13.63 -1.17 -11.45
C LEU A 104 -12.11 -1.34 -11.55
N GLY A 105 -11.55 -2.31 -10.83
CA GLY A 105 -10.14 -2.69 -10.93
C GLY A 105 -9.77 -3.10 -12.36
N ASP A 106 -10.53 -4.01 -12.97
CA ASP A 106 -10.33 -4.51 -14.32
C ASP A 106 -10.40 -3.39 -15.36
N LEU A 107 -11.37 -2.48 -15.24
CA LEU A 107 -11.53 -1.36 -16.16
C LEU A 107 -10.34 -0.40 -16.09
N LEU A 108 -9.83 -0.14 -14.88
CA LEU A 108 -8.60 0.64 -14.70
C LEU A 108 -7.38 -0.07 -15.29
N ASP A 109 -7.24 -1.37 -15.05
CA ASP A 109 -6.11 -2.14 -15.58
C ASP A 109 -6.12 -2.13 -17.11
N VAL A 110 -7.28 -2.29 -17.76
CA VAL A 110 -7.42 -2.16 -19.23
C VAL A 110 -6.98 -0.79 -19.74
N SER A 111 -7.34 0.29 -19.03
CA SER A 111 -6.90 1.64 -19.38
C SER A 111 -5.38 1.75 -19.29
N LYS A 112 -4.78 1.22 -18.22
CA LYS A 112 -3.33 1.28 -18.00
C LYS A 112 -2.54 0.40 -18.97
N LEU A 113 -3.08 -0.75 -19.37
CA LEU A 113 -2.46 -1.69 -20.31
C LEU A 113 -2.30 -1.06 -21.70
N LYS A 114 -3.34 -0.38 -22.21
CA LYS A 114 -3.32 0.24 -23.55
C LYS A 114 -2.24 1.30 -23.74
N GLU A 115 -1.76 1.88 -22.65
CA GLU A 115 -0.76 2.95 -22.64
C GLU A 115 0.63 2.47 -22.20
N SER A 116 0.80 1.15 -22.00
CA SER A 116 2.04 0.56 -21.46
C SER A 116 2.46 1.16 -20.11
N LYS A 117 1.50 1.59 -19.29
CA LYS A 117 1.73 2.24 -17.97
C LYS A 117 1.76 1.26 -16.80
N ILE A 118 1.52 -0.03 -17.03
CA ILE A 118 1.66 -1.04 -15.97
C ILE A 118 3.13 -1.41 -15.81
N GLU A 119 3.62 -1.20 -14.60
CA GLU A 119 4.92 -1.66 -14.17
C GLU A 119 4.77 -2.85 -13.24
N LEU A 120 5.60 -3.87 -13.46
CA LEU A 120 5.66 -5.04 -12.60
C LEU A 120 6.38 -4.67 -11.30
N ASN A 121 5.71 -4.89 -10.18
CA ASN A 121 6.28 -4.78 -8.84
C ASN A 121 6.96 -6.10 -8.48
N VAL A 122 8.11 -6.35 -9.08
CA VAL A 122 8.87 -7.59 -8.92
C VAL A 122 9.40 -7.71 -7.50
N GLN A 123 9.06 -8.81 -6.84
CA GLN A 123 9.47 -9.11 -5.47
C GLN A 123 9.85 -10.59 -5.33
N GLU A 124 10.72 -10.88 -4.37
CA GLU A 124 11.16 -12.25 -4.09
C GLU A 124 10.01 -13.06 -3.47
N THR A 125 9.58 -14.13 -4.15
CA THR A 125 8.36 -14.88 -3.81
C THR A 125 8.55 -16.40 -3.95
N HIS A 126 7.92 -17.16 -3.05
CA HIS A 126 7.74 -18.61 -3.20
C HIS A 126 6.66 -18.90 -4.24
N LEU A 127 7.07 -19.28 -5.44
CA LEU A 127 6.15 -19.50 -6.56
C LEU A 127 5.17 -20.65 -6.30
N ASP A 128 5.64 -21.77 -5.76
CA ASP A 128 4.80 -22.92 -5.40
C ASP A 128 3.72 -22.55 -4.38
N LYS A 129 4.11 -21.88 -3.28
CA LYS A 129 3.18 -21.38 -2.26
C LYS A 129 2.19 -20.37 -2.83
N LEU A 130 2.63 -19.52 -3.76
CA LEU A 130 1.77 -18.55 -4.43
C LEU A 130 0.70 -19.24 -5.28
N LEU A 131 1.09 -20.21 -6.10
CA LEU A 131 0.15 -20.97 -6.92
C LEU A 131 -0.82 -21.75 -6.03
N LEU A 132 -0.33 -22.40 -4.97
CA LEU A 132 -1.18 -23.13 -4.02
C LEU A 132 -2.19 -22.20 -3.33
N HIS A 133 -1.78 -20.97 -3.02
CA HIS A 133 -2.68 -19.94 -2.50
C HIS A 133 -3.79 -19.58 -3.50
N CYS A 134 -3.47 -19.42 -4.78
CA CYS A 134 -4.49 -19.18 -5.82
C CYS A 134 -5.51 -20.32 -5.88
N ALA A 135 -5.06 -21.57 -5.77
CA ALA A 135 -5.93 -22.75 -5.75
C ALA A 135 -6.92 -22.69 -4.56
N ASN A 136 -6.39 -22.45 -3.35
CA ASN A 136 -7.19 -22.38 -2.12
C ASN A 136 -8.25 -21.26 -2.16
N MET A 137 -7.95 -20.12 -2.81
CA MET A 137 -8.90 -19.02 -2.94
C MET A 137 -10.12 -19.35 -3.82
N VAL A 138 -9.97 -20.27 -4.77
CA VAL A 138 -11.03 -20.64 -5.71
C VAL A 138 -11.75 -21.92 -5.30
N GLU A 139 -11.13 -22.76 -4.45
CA GLU A 139 -11.69 -24.03 -4.01
C GLU A 139 -13.13 -23.92 -3.47
N SER A 140 -13.43 -22.87 -2.68
CA SER A 140 -14.77 -22.64 -2.13
C SER A 140 -15.84 -22.30 -3.19
N LYS A 141 -15.41 -21.85 -4.38
CA LYS A 141 -16.28 -21.50 -5.51
C LYS A 141 -16.54 -22.67 -6.45
N ILE A 142 -15.81 -23.78 -6.28
CA ILE A 142 -15.97 -24.98 -7.10
C ILE A 142 -17.24 -25.72 -6.68
N SER A 143 -18.03 -26.14 -7.67
CA SER A 143 -19.26 -26.88 -7.42
C SER A 143 -18.96 -28.22 -6.74
N LYS A 144 -19.76 -28.61 -5.74
CA LYS A 144 -19.55 -29.85 -4.95
C LYS A 144 -19.45 -31.15 -5.78
N GLY A 145 -19.90 -31.15 -7.02
CA GLY A 145 -19.84 -32.27 -7.96
C GLY A 145 -18.62 -32.26 -8.89
N VAL A 146 -17.64 -31.39 -8.63
CA VAL A 146 -16.42 -31.24 -9.44
C VAL A 146 -15.22 -31.60 -8.58
N GLU A 147 -14.38 -32.51 -9.08
CA GLU A 147 -13.12 -32.87 -8.45
C GLU A 147 -12.07 -31.80 -8.74
N PHE A 148 -11.38 -31.30 -7.71
CA PHE A 148 -10.34 -30.29 -7.86
C PHE A 148 -8.97 -30.86 -7.50
N ASN A 149 -8.12 -31.05 -8.52
CA ASN A 149 -6.82 -31.67 -8.40
C ASN A 149 -5.72 -30.62 -8.56
N VAL A 150 -4.82 -30.52 -7.58
CA VAL A 150 -3.72 -29.54 -7.60
C VAL A 150 -2.39 -30.28 -7.58
N SER A 151 -1.57 -30.08 -8.61
CA SER A 151 -0.26 -30.72 -8.77
C SER A 151 0.83 -29.67 -8.93
N ILE A 152 1.29 -29.14 -7.79
CA ILE A 152 2.37 -28.14 -7.73
C ILE A 152 3.49 -28.72 -6.85
N PRO A 153 4.67 -29.08 -7.41
CA PRO A 153 5.80 -29.53 -6.63
C PRO A 153 6.36 -28.42 -5.74
N SER A 154 6.92 -28.78 -4.59
CA SER A 154 7.65 -27.86 -3.74
C SER A 154 8.91 -27.38 -4.45
N LEU A 155 9.20 -26.08 -4.37
CA LEU A 155 10.38 -25.47 -4.97
C LEU A 155 11.37 -25.05 -3.87
N ASP A 156 12.65 -25.39 -4.04
CA ASP A 156 13.70 -25.12 -3.05
C ASP A 156 14.33 -23.71 -3.15
N TYR A 157 13.72 -22.84 -3.95
CA TYR A 157 14.24 -21.51 -4.26
C TYR A 157 13.12 -20.51 -4.47
N TYR A 158 13.43 -19.23 -4.22
CA TYR A 158 12.53 -18.13 -4.50
C TYR A 158 12.66 -17.68 -5.95
N ALA A 159 11.62 -17.04 -6.48
CA ALA A 159 11.62 -16.38 -7.78
C ALA A 159 11.27 -14.90 -7.62
N PHE A 160 11.94 -14.05 -8.39
CA PHE A 160 11.60 -12.63 -8.52
C PHE A 160 10.44 -12.49 -9.50
N LEU A 161 9.26 -12.16 -8.99
CA LEU A 161 8.04 -11.97 -9.78
C LEU A 161 7.07 -10.99 -9.12
N ASP A 162 6.11 -10.47 -9.88
CA ASP A 162 5.02 -9.69 -9.31
C ASP A 162 3.92 -10.61 -8.77
N LYS A 163 3.88 -10.77 -7.44
CA LYS A 163 2.93 -11.64 -6.74
C LYS A 163 1.48 -11.29 -7.08
N LYS A 164 1.12 -9.99 -7.09
CA LYS A 164 -0.26 -9.55 -7.32
C LYS A 164 -0.71 -9.89 -8.73
N ARG A 165 0.16 -9.67 -9.73
CA ARG A 165 -0.17 -9.95 -11.14
C ARG A 165 -0.26 -11.45 -11.43
N VAL A 166 0.63 -12.25 -10.86
CA VAL A 166 0.54 -13.71 -10.95
C VAL A 166 -0.73 -14.24 -10.31
N GLN A 167 -1.12 -13.71 -9.14
CA GLN A 167 -2.41 -14.04 -8.52
C GLN A 167 -3.58 -13.67 -9.42
N GLN A 168 -3.58 -12.47 -9.97
CA GLN A 168 -4.63 -11.99 -10.87
C GLN A 168 -4.80 -12.90 -12.09
N ILE A 169 -3.70 -13.32 -12.72
CA ILE A 169 -3.72 -14.26 -13.86
C ILE A 169 -4.39 -15.58 -13.47
N PHE A 170 -3.87 -16.25 -12.43
CA PHE A 170 -4.32 -17.61 -12.12
C PHE A 170 -5.68 -17.65 -11.43
N ILE A 171 -6.01 -16.69 -10.56
CA ILE A 171 -7.34 -16.60 -9.95
C ILE A 171 -8.38 -16.41 -11.06
N ASN A 172 -8.15 -15.52 -12.02
CA ASN A 172 -9.10 -15.30 -13.11
C ASN A 172 -9.31 -16.55 -13.99
N ILE A 173 -8.24 -17.27 -14.34
CA ILE A 173 -8.37 -18.51 -15.13
C ILE A 173 -9.09 -19.61 -14.32
N LEU A 174 -8.74 -19.76 -13.04
CA LEU A 174 -9.35 -20.75 -12.14
C LEU A 174 -10.82 -20.44 -11.85
N THR A 175 -11.21 -19.17 -11.64
CA THR A 175 -12.60 -18.80 -11.42
C THR A 175 -13.44 -19.03 -12.68
N ASN A 176 -12.89 -18.82 -13.88
CA ASN A 176 -13.54 -19.21 -15.12
C ASN A 176 -13.76 -20.73 -15.19
N ALA A 177 -12.74 -21.53 -14.89
CA ALA A 177 -12.87 -22.99 -14.84
C ALA A 177 -13.95 -23.45 -13.83
N ALA A 178 -13.94 -22.88 -12.62
CA ALA A 178 -14.91 -23.17 -11.56
C ALA A 178 -16.34 -22.75 -11.93
N LYS A 179 -16.48 -21.62 -12.64
CA LYS A 179 -17.77 -21.10 -13.09
C LYS A 179 -18.42 -22.01 -14.13
N PHE A 180 -17.68 -22.40 -15.17
CA PHE A 180 -18.22 -23.13 -16.33
C PHE A 180 -18.28 -24.65 -16.12
N THR A 181 -17.49 -25.20 -15.21
CA THR A 181 -17.51 -26.63 -14.91
C THR A 181 -18.51 -26.93 -13.80
N LYS A 182 -19.65 -27.53 -14.15
CA LYS A 182 -20.68 -27.93 -13.17
C LYS A 182 -20.54 -29.36 -12.66
N SER A 183 -19.87 -30.22 -13.43
CA SER A 183 -19.58 -31.62 -13.10
C SER A 183 -18.29 -32.06 -13.79
N GLY A 184 -17.55 -32.99 -13.19
CA GLY A 184 -16.31 -33.53 -13.74
C GLY A 184 -15.09 -33.14 -12.92
N GLN A 185 -14.05 -32.61 -13.54
CA GLN A 185 -12.82 -32.25 -12.83
C GLN A 185 -12.19 -30.95 -13.33
N ILE A 186 -11.48 -30.27 -12.43
CA ILE A 186 -10.57 -29.16 -12.69
C ILE A 186 -9.20 -29.58 -12.16
N GLU A 187 -8.17 -29.41 -12.98
CA GLU A 187 -6.78 -29.71 -12.67
C GLU A 187 -5.94 -28.44 -12.77
N PHE A 188 -5.16 -28.16 -11.73
CA PHE A 188 -4.22 -27.03 -11.69
C PHE A 188 -2.81 -27.52 -11.41
N SER A 189 -1.94 -27.41 -12.42
CA SER A 189 -0.65 -28.09 -12.44
C SER A 189 0.48 -27.16 -12.86
N LEU A 190 1.57 -27.16 -12.10
CA LEU A 190 2.84 -26.60 -12.55
C LEU A 190 3.53 -27.68 -13.41
N LEU A 191 3.55 -27.48 -14.73
CA LEU A 191 4.00 -28.49 -15.69
C LEU A 191 5.52 -28.55 -15.78
N GLU A 192 6.16 -27.40 -16.02
CA GLU A 192 7.59 -27.32 -16.30
C GLU A 192 8.19 -26.04 -15.73
N ILE A 193 9.43 -26.13 -15.24
CA ILE A 193 10.29 -24.98 -14.98
C ILE A 193 11.63 -25.23 -15.67
N ASN A 194 11.90 -24.47 -16.71
CA ASN A 194 13.15 -24.55 -17.46
C ASN A 194 14.04 -23.37 -17.07
N GLN A 195 15.27 -23.63 -16.65
CA GLN A 195 16.24 -22.57 -16.37
C GLN A 195 17.05 -22.26 -17.64
N ILE A 196 16.94 -21.02 -18.10
CA ILE A 196 17.69 -20.48 -19.23
C ILE A 196 18.54 -19.33 -18.70
N ASN A 197 19.83 -19.58 -18.47
CA ASN A 197 20.75 -18.65 -17.78
C ASN A 197 20.27 -18.31 -16.35
N GLU A 198 20.01 -17.03 -16.06
CA GLU A 198 19.48 -16.53 -14.77
C GLU A 198 17.94 -16.42 -14.77
N GLN A 199 17.30 -16.68 -15.92
CA GLN A 199 15.86 -16.62 -16.11
C GLN A 199 15.24 -18.02 -16.01
N LEU A 200 14.08 -18.08 -15.40
CA LEU A 200 13.20 -19.24 -15.30
C LEU A 200 12.06 -19.04 -16.29
N GLU A 201 11.88 -20.01 -17.17
CA GLU A 201 10.65 -20.19 -17.93
C GLU A 201 9.74 -21.10 -17.12
N VAL A 202 8.55 -20.61 -16.78
CA VAL A 202 7.57 -21.32 -15.96
C VAL A 202 6.34 -21.61 -16.80
N ILE A 203 5.90 -22.87 -16.83
CA ILE A 203 4.69 -23.31 -17.52
C ILE A 203 3.70 -23.88 -16.51
N VAL A 204 2.56 -23.20 -16.36
CA VAL A 204 1.46 -23.60 -15.47
C VAL A 204 0.22 -23.86 -16.31
N ALA A 205 -0.53 -24.91 -16.01
CA ALA A 205 -1.76 -25.26 -16.71
C ALA A 205 -2.97 -25.31 -15.78
N VAL A 206 -4.08 -24.77 -16.26
CA VAL A 206 -5.43 -24.97 -15.69
C VAL A 206 -6.23 -25.73 -16.74
N LYS A 207 -6.73 -26.91 -16.37
CA LYS A 207 -7.51 -27.76 -17.26
C LYS A 207 -8.86 -28.07 -16.61
N ASP A 208 -9.93 -27.95 -17.37
CA ASP A 208 -11.28 -28.26 -16.94
C ASP A 208 -11.98 -29.21 -17.91
N THR A 209 -12.99 -29.93 -17.42
CA THR A 209 -13.89 -30.77 -18.23
C THR A 209 -15.25 -30.09 -18.47
N GLY A 210 -15.28 -28.76 -18.51
CA GLY A 210 -16.47 -27.97 -18.74
C GLY A 210 -16.98 -28.07 -20.19
N PRO A 211 -17.87 -27.15 -20.61
CA PRO A 211 -18.48 -27.18 -21.94
C PRO A 211 -17.50 -26.90 -23.08
N GLY A 212 -16.26 -26.52 -22.80
CA GLY A 212 -15.32 -26.07 -23.83
C GLY A 212 -15.72 -24.73 -24.46
N ILE A 213 -14.85 -24.20 -25.32
CA ILE A 213 -15.01 -22.91 -25.98
C ILE A 213 -15.45 -23.15 -27.44
N PRO A 214 -16.61 -22.59 -27.86
CA PRO A 214 -17.06 -22.67 -29.24
C PRO A 214 -16.04 -22.05 -30.22
N ASN A 215 -15.84 -22.68 -31.38
CA ASN A 215 -14.85 -22.24 -32.37
C ASN A 215 -15.05 -20.78 -32.83
N LYS A 216 -16.30 -20.28 -32.82
CA LYS A 216 -16.63 -18.90 -33.22
C LYS A 216 -15.96 -17.82 -32.34
N ILE A 217 -15.59 -18.16 -31.11
CA ILE A 217 -15.12 -17.21 -30.09
C ILE A 217 -13.63 -17.42 -29.80
N LYS A 218 -13.02 -18.48 -30.33
CA LYS A 218 -11.59 -18.78 -30.10
C LYS A 218 -10.67 -17.67 -30.59
N GLU A 219 -10.99 -17.03 -31.72
CA GLU A 219 -10.18 -15.95 -32.30
C GLU A 219 -10.30 -14.64 -31.51
N THR A 220 -11.44 -14.41 -30.85
CA THR A 220 -11.71 -13.19 -30.08
C THR A 220 -11.58 -13.41 -28.57
N LEU A 221 -11.08 -14.56 -28.12
CA LEU A 221 -11.10 -14.96 -26.70
C LEU A 221 -10.33 -13.98 -25.80
N PHE A 222 -9.26 -13.40 -26.35
CA PHE A 222 -8.43 -12.42 -25.67
C PHE A 222 -8.75 -10.99 -26.07
N GLU A 223 -9.82 -10.72 -26.82
CA GLU A 223 -10.26 -9.35 -27.08
C GLU A 223 -11.03 -8.79 -25.88
N PRO A 224 -10.89 -7.49 -25.56
CA PRO A 224 -11.61 -6.88 -24.46
C PRO A 224 -13.13 -6.94 -24.69
N PHE A 225 -13.88 -7.27 -23.64
CA PHE A 225 -15.35 -7.39 -23.64
C PHE A 225 -15.90 -8.59 -24.45
N SER A 226 -15.04 -9.56 -24.76
CA SER A 226 -15.44 -10.81 -25.40
C SER A 226 -15.97 -11.79 -24.34
N SER A 227 -17.29 -11.98 -24.30
CA SER A 227 -17.96 -12.96 -23.42
C SER A 227 -19.10 -13.65 -24.16
N THR A 228 -19.36 -14.92 -23.85
CA THR A 228 -20.55 -15.66 -24.29
C THR A 228 -21.82 -15.20 -23.59
N ASP A 229 -21.69 -14.67 -22.37
CA ASP A 229 -22.79 -14.24 -21.52
C ASP A 229 -22.51 -12.84 -20.96
N VAL A 230 -23.35 -11.87 -21.34
CA VAL A 230 -23.29 -10.47 -20.89
C VAL A 230 -23.68 -10.35 -19.41
N GLU A 231 -24.44 -11.32 -18.88
CA GLU A 231 -24.98 -11.29 -17.52
C GLU A 231 -24.01 -11.86 -16.46
N GLU A 232 -22.97 -12.60 -16.85
CA GLU A 232 -22.14 -13.34 -15.88
C GLU A 232 -20.63 -12.99 -15.92
N GLY A 233 -20.22 -11.88 -16.55
CA GLY A 233 -18.83 -11.41 -16.50
C GLY A 233 -18.53 -10.29 -17.50
N THR A 234 -17.47 -9.51 -17.23
CA THR A 234 -17.07 -8.38 -18.10
C THR A 234 -16.42 -8.75 -19.41
N GLY A 235 -15.96 -10.00 -19.56
CA GLY A 235 -15.09 -10.37 -20.68
C GLY A 235 -13.74 -9.64 -20.68
N LEU A 236 -13.33 -9.06 -19.54
CA LEU A 236 -12.06 -8.35 -19.41
C LEU A 236 -10.97 -9.22 -18.78
N GLY A 237 -11.34 -10.17 -17.92
CA GLY A 237 -10.38 -10.99 -17.19
C GLY A 237 -9.36 -11.68 -18.11
N LEU A 238 -9.81 -12.43 -19.12
CA LEU A 238 -8.89 -13.16 -20.01
C LEU A 238 -7.99 -12.22 -20.83
N TYR A 239 -8.51 -11.07 -21.26
CA TYR A 239 -7.70 -10.02 -21.90
C TYR A 239 -6.62 -9.49 -20.95
N ILE A 240 -6.97 -9.16 -19.71
CA ILE A 240 -6.01 -8.69 -18.70
C ILE A 240 -4.96 -9.77 -18.41
N SER A 241 -5.39 -11.03 -18.23
CA SER A 241 -4.47 -12.16 -18.04
C SER A 241 -3.49 -12.28 -19.22
N HIS A 242 -3.97 -12.17 -20.46
CA HIS A 242 -3.13 -12.23 -21.67
C HIS A 242 -2.09 -11.11 -21.68
N GLU A 243 -2.52 -9.86 -21.49
CA GLU A 243 -1.62 -8.71 -21.51
C GLU A 243 -0.60 -8.74 -20.38
N LEU A 244 -0.99 -9.15 -19.16
CA LEU A 244 -0.07 -9.32 -18.04
C LEU A 244 0.99 -10.39 -18.33
N VAL A 245 0.58 -11.52 -18.93
CA VAL A 245 1.51 -12.58 -19.32
C VAL A 245 2.47 -12.09 -20.41
N SER A 246 1.99 -11.33 -21.39
CA SER A 246 2.84 -10.68 -22.40
C SER A 246 3.83 -9.69 -21.80
N LEU A 247 3.42 -8.90 -20.80
CA LEU A 247 4.33 -8.03 -20.04
C LEU A 247 5.41 -8.81 -19.27
N MET A 248 5.10 -10.02 -18.84
CA MET A 248 6.07 -10.97 -18.24
C MET A 248 6.87 -11.75 -19.31
N GLY A 249 6.83 -11.31 -20.57
CA GLY A 249 7.54 -11.91 -21.71
C GLY A 249 6.96 -13.24 -22.19
N GLY A 250 5.80 -13.64 -21.68
CA GLY A 250 5.19 -14.95 -21.86
C GLY A 250 4.07 -15.02 -22.90
N GLU A 251 3.37 -16.15 -22.92
CA GLU A 251 2.16 -16.35 -23.72
C GLU A 251 1.14 -17.26 -23.02
N ILE A 252 -0.13 -17.13 -23.41
CA ILE A 252 -1.20 -18.05 -23.00
C ILE A 252 -1.63 -18.88 -24.20
N VAL A 253 -1.48 -20.20 -24.10
CA VAL A 253 -1.94 -21.16 -25.11
C VAL A 253 -3.22 -21.83 -24.64
N VAL A 254 -4.24 -21.86 -25.50
CA VAL A 254 -5.55 -22.45 -25.18
C VAL A 254 -5.81 -23.65 -26.09
N ASP A 255 -6.00 -24.81 -25.47
CA ASP A 255 -6.51 -26.00 -26.14
C ASP A 255 -7.92 -26.28 -25.62
N SER A 256 -8.93 -26.14 -26.48
CA SER A 256 -10.33 -26.30 -26.09
C SER A 256 -11.12 -27.04 -27.15
N THR A 257 -11.97 -27.96 -26.71
CA THR A 257 -12.92 -28.66 -27.57
C THR A 257 -14.31 -28.56 -26.97
N GLU A 258 -15.26 -28.06 -27.77
CA GLU A 258 -16.66 -27.94 -27.37
C GLU A 258 -17.22 -29.30 -26.91
N GLY A 259 -17.85 -29.31 -25.74
CA GLY A 259 -18.35 -30.47 -25.02
C GLY A 259 -17.31 -31.34 -24.30
N LYS A 260 -16.01 -31.04 -24.38
CA LYS A 260 -14.94 -31.85 -23.74
C LYS A 260 -14.13 -31.11 -22.68
N GLY A 261 -14.16 -29.77 -22.70
CA GLY A 261 -13.44 -28.93 -21.74
C GLY A 261 -12.37 -28.06 -22.38
N THR A 262 -11.62 -27.37 -21.52
CA THR A 262 -10.59 -26.40 -21.90
C THR A 262 -9.31 -26.61 -21.11
N SER A 263 -8.17 -26.33 -21.73
CA SER A 263 -6.85 -26.30 -21.10
C SER A 263 -6.18 -24.96 -21.43
N PHE A 264 -6.01 -24.12 -20.42
CA PHE A 264 -5.19 -22.91 -20.49
C PHE A 264 -3.77 -23.25 -20.01
N LYS A 265 -2.77 -23.03 -20.86
CA LYS A 265 -1.35 -23.15 -20.52
C LYS A 265 -0.75 -21.76 -20.52
N VAL A 266 -0.31 -21.30 -19.34
CA VAL A 266 0.32 -20.01 -19.15
C VAL A 266 1.83 -20.23 -19.06
N LYS A 267 2.55 -19.67 -20.02
CA LYS A 267 4.02 -19.61 -20.03
C LYS A 267 4.44 -18.20 -19.66
N PHE A 268 5.31 -18.03 -18.68
CA PHE A 268 5.86 -16.72 -18.31
C PHE A 268 7.30 -16.84 -17.83
N TYR A 269 8.01 -15.72 -17.80
CA TYR A 269 9.41 -15.68 -17.39
C TYR A 269 9.58 -14.91 -16.07
N CYS A 270 10.48 -15.41 -15.21
CA CYS A 270 10.88 -14.76 -13.97
C CYS A 270 12.36 -15.03 -13.67
N GLU A 271 12.96 -14.32 -12.71
CA GLU A 271 14.36 -14.58 -12.34
C GLU A 271 14.45 -15.48 -11.13
N LYS A 272 15.43 -16.39 -11.11
CA LYS A 272 15.69 -17.23 -9.94
C LYS A 272 16.43 -16.43 -8.88
N SER A 273 15.95 -16.46 -7.64
CA SER A 273 16.69 -15.86 -6.54
C SER A 273 17.94 -16.67 -6.19
N ALA A 274 19.01 -15.95 -5.83
CA ALA A 274 20.24 -16.51 -5.28
C ALA A 274 20.07 -17.05 -3.85
N LEU A 275 18.97 -16.71 -3.15
CA LEU A 275 18.68 -17.25 -1.83
C LEU A 275 18.27 -18.72 -1.95
N LYS A 276 19.21 -19.62 -1.61
CA LYS A 276 18.89 -21.01 -1.30
C LYS A 276 18.05 -21.03 -0.02
N MET A 277 17.08 -21.95 0.05
CA MET A 277 16.46 -22.38 1.30
C MET A 277 17.55 -22.46 2.40
N ARG A 278 17.55 -21.52 3.36
CA ARG A 278 18.13 -21.82 4.66
C ARG A 278 17.27 -22.97 5.18
N ASN A 279 17.88 -24.13 5.43
CA ASN A 279 17.22 -25.28 6.03
C ASN A 279 16.36 -24.82 7.22
N LEU A 280 15.07 -24.61 6.96
CA LEU A 280 14.03 -24.55 7.97
C LEU A 280 13.64 -25.99 8.24
N THR A 281 14.60 -26.78 8.73
CA THR A 281 14.28 -27.88 9.63
C THR A 281 13.88 -27.23 10.95
N ASP A 282 12.68 -26.65 10.96
CA ASP A 282 11.91 -26.47 12.18
C ASP A 282 10.45 -26.35 11.77
N ASN A 283 9.67 -27.32 12.25
CA ASN A 283 8.21 -27.36 12.25
C ASN A 283 7.62 -26.03 12.76
N SER A 284 7.53 -25.02 11.90
CA SER A 284 7.06 -23.70 12.27
C SER A 284 6.33 -22.97 11.15
N GLU A 285 5.68 -23.71 10.24
CA GLU A 285 4.60 -23.17 9.39
C GLU A 285 3.22 -23.78 9.71
N ASN A 286 3.11 -24.60 10.77
CA ASN A 286 1.83 -25.09 11.30
C ASN A 286 1.58 -24.80 12.79
N LEU A 287 2.29 -23.81 13.36
CA LEU A 287 2.13 -23.34 14.75
C LEU A 287 2.24 -21.80 14.85
N GLN A 288 1.45 -21.08 14.04
CA GLN A 288 1.01 -19.72 14.40
C GLN A 288 -0.51 -19.57 14.22
N VAL A 289 -1.26 -20.63 14.53
CA VAL A 289 -2.60 -20.44 15.06
C VAL A 289 -2.43 -19.98 16.51
N ASN A 290 -2.79 -18.73 16.79
CA ASN A 290 -3.00 -18.16 18.13
C ASN A 290 -1.77 -17.88 19.03
N LYS A 291 -0.89 -16.98 18.60
CA LYS A 291 -0.47 -15.89 19.50
C LYS A 291 -0.92 -14.59 18.86
N LYS A 292 -2.10 -14.07 19.24
CA LYS A 292 -2.48 -12.69 18.90
C LYS A 292 -1.32 -11.79 19.36
N LYS A 293 -0.53 -11.26 18.43
CA LYS A 293 0.49 -10.27 18.74
C LYS A 293 -0.24 -9.07 19.34
N ASN A 294 0.23 -8.62 20.50
CA ASN A 294 -0.48 -7.61 21.25
C ASN A 294 -0.05 -6.21 20.78
N TYR A 295 -0.85 -5.60 19.91
CA TYR A 295 -0.64 -4.22 19.48
C TYR A 295 -1.25 -3.19 20.44
N ALA A 296 -1.79 -3.58 21.60
CA ALA A 296 -2.52 -2.68 22.49
C ALA A 296 -1.74 -1.51 23.07
N HIS A 297 -0.41 -1.58 23.01
CA HIS A 297 0.46 -0.48 23.41
C HIS A 297 0.61 0.59 22.31
N LEU A 298 0.24 0.29 21.07
CA LEU A 298 0.38 1.21 19.95
C LEU A 298 -0.72 2.27 19.95
N LYS A 299 -0.30 3.50 19.72
CA LYS A 299 -1.16 4.66 19.47
C LYS A 299 -1.05 5.09 18.02
N ILE A 300 -2.13 4.91 17.28
CA ILE A 300 -2.21 5.10 15.83
C ILE A 300 -3.06 6.33 15.52
N LEU A 301 -2.61 7.15 14.58
CA LEU A 301 -3.41 8.24 14.01
C LEU A 301 -3.89 7.87 12.61
N ILE A 302 -5.19 7.84 12.40
CA ILE A 302 -5.81 7.62 11.08
C ILE A 302 -6.31 8.96 10.53
N VAL A 303 -5.89 9.33 9.32
CA VAL A 303 -6.28 10.59 8.68
C VAL A 303 -7.03 10.31 7.39
N GLU A 304 -8.32 10.62 7.40
CA GLU A 304 -9.28 10.32 6.32
C GLU A 304 -10.42 11.35 6.37
N ASP A 305 -10.76 11.97 5.25
CA ASP A 305 -11.74 13.05 5.18
C ASP A 305 -13.20 12.54 5.18
N ILE A 306 -13.46 11.41 4.53
CA ILE A 306 -14.78 10.80 4.49
C ILE A 306 -15.10 10.18 5.86
N VAL A 307 -16.10 10.76 6.53
CA VAL A 307 -16.53 10.37 7.90
C VAL A 307 -16.76 8.87 8.03
N VAL A 308 -17.43 8.25 7.05
CA VAL A 308 -17.76 6.82 7.08
C VAL A 308 -16.49 5.95 6.98
N ASN A 309 -15.58 6.27 6.05
CA ASN A 309 -14.30 5.57 5.92
C ASN A 309 -13.47 5.72 7.19
N ARG A 310 -13.44 6.94 7.76
CA ARG A 310 -12.68 7.23 8.99
C ARG A 310 -13.19 6.43 10.17
N GLU A 311 -14.50 6.36 10.40
CA GLU A 311 -15.07 5.55 11.48
C GLU A 311 -14.90 4.05 11.25
N PHE A 312 -15.06 3.58 10.00
CA PHE A 312 -14.77 2.19 9.65
C PHE A 312 -13.32 1.81 9.95
N LEU A 313 -12.35 2.60 9.49
CA LEU A 313 -10.93 2.36 9.74
C LEU A 313 -10.64 2.35 11.25
N LYS A 314 -11.21 3.27 12.04
CA LYS A 314 -11.02 3.27 13.50
C LYS A 314 -11.53 1.98 14.14
N GLU A 315 -12.73 1.54 13.78
CA GLU A 315 -13.30 0.31 14.35
C GLU A 315 -12.55 -0.93 13.87
N MET A 316 -12.16 -0.99 12.60
CA MET A 316 -11.32 -2.07 12.07
C MET A 316 -9.99 -2.15 12.84
N PHE A 317 -9.30 -1.03 13.05
CA PHE A 317 -8.03 -1.04 13.78
C PHE A 317 -8.21 -1.52 15.24
N LYS A 318 -9.28 -1.08 15.91
CA LYS A 318 -9.59 -1.54 17.28
C LYS A 318 -9.94 -3.03 17.33
N VAL A 319 -10.82 -3.51 16.44
CA VAL A 319 -11.33 -4.89 16.47
C VAL A 319 -10.24 -5.90 16.10
N PHE A 320 -9.46 -5.63 15.06
CA PHE A 320 -8.48 -6.58 14.54
C PHE A 320 -7.14 -6.52 15.28
N PHE A 321 -6.71 -5.35 15.75
CA PHE A 321 -5.39 -5.17 16.36
C PHE A 321 -5.42 -4.77 17.85
N ASN A 322 -6.58 -4.41 18.41
CA ASN A 322 -6.72 -3.95 19.79
C ASN A 322 -5.85 -2.72 20.12
N VAL A 323 -5.63 -1.81 19.17
CA VAL A 323 -4.79 -0.60 19.31
C VAL A 323 -5.56 0.62 19.86
N GLN A 324 -4.83 1.62 20.38
CA GLN A 324 -5.40 2.95 20.60
C GLN A 324 -5.43 3.72 19.27
N VAL A 325 -6.60 4.23 18.88
CA VAL A 325 -6.78 4.93 17.60
C VAL A 325 -7.33 6.33 17.82
N ASP A 326 -6.55 7.34 17.43
CA ASP A 326 -7.04 8.69 17.17
C ASP A 326 -7.32 8.88 15.68
N SER A 327 -8.21 9.80 15.35
CA SER A 327 -8.54 10.11 13.96
C SER A 327 -8.54 11.60 13.65
N ALA A 328 -8.21 11.97 12.42
CA ALA A 328 -8.29 13.33 11.91
C ALA A 328 -9.05 13.35 10.57
N GLU A 329 -9.81 14.41 10.34
CA GLU A 329 -10.65 14.57 9.15
C GLU A 329 -9.98 15.35 8.01
N ASN A 330 -8.75 15.83 8.21
CA ASN A 330 -7.91 16.43 7.19
C ASN A 330 -6.45 16.52 7.68
N GLY A 331 -5.54 16.88 6.77
CA GLY A 331 -4.12 16.99 7.09
C GLY A 331 -3.79 18.09 8.11
N GLN A 332 -4.56 19.17 8.21
CA GLN A 332 -4.30 20.27 9.15
C GLN A 332 -4.54 19.81 10.59
N ILE A 333 -5.65 19.11 10.83
CA ILE A 333 -5.96 18.52 12.13
C ILE A 333 -4.95 17.44 12.48
N ALA A 334 -4.49 16.65 11.50
CA ALA A 334 -3.44 15.67 11.72
C ALA A 334 -2.14 16.33 12.21
N VAL A 335 -1.69 17.41 11.58
CA VAL A 335 -0.51 18.18 12.01
C VAL A 335 -0.67 18.67 13.46
N GLU A 336 -1.83 19.24 13.81
CA GLU A 336 -2.10 19.74 15.16
C GLU A 336 -2.13 18.63 16.20
N LYS A 337 -2.70 17.48 15.86
CA LYS A 337 -2.74 16.30 16.72
C LYS A 337 -1.35 15.74 16.97
N THR A 338 -0.50 15.66 15.94
CA THR A 338 0.89 15.16 16.05
C THR A 338 1.79 16.12 16.81
N LYS A 339 1.46 17.42 16.89
CA LYS A 339 2.17 18.37 17.78
C LYS A 339 1.84 18.16 19.25
N LYS A 340 0.62 17.71 19.56
CA LYS A 340 0.10 17.59 20.93
C LYS A 340 0.25 16.19 21.52
N ASN A 341 0.33 15.17 20.66
CA ASN A 341 0.32 13.77 21.05
C ASN A 341 1.45 13.00 20.38
N PHE A 342 1.92 11.95 21.05
CA PHE A 342 2.79 10.95 20.47
C PHE A 342 1.96 9.89 19.73
N TYR A 343 2.45 9.45 18.56
CA TYR A 343 1.89 8.37 17.76
C TYR A 343 3.01 7.44 17.30
N ASP A 344 2.78 6.14 17.36
CA ASP A 344 3.72 5.12 16.88
C ASP A 344 3.69 4.99 15.36
N VAL A 345 2.52 5.26 14.75
CA VAL A 345 2.35 5.29 13.30
C VAL A 345 1.17 6.16 12.91
N ILE A 346 1.29 6.82 11.76
CA ILE A 346 0.24 7.62 11.14
C ILE A 346 -0.14 6.97 9.82
N PHE A 347 -1.41 6.62 9.65
CA PHE A 347 -1.99 6.25 8.36
C PHE A 347 -2.64 7.49 7.76
N MET A 348 -2.09 7.99 6.66
CA MET A 348 -2.43 9.30 6.09
C MET A 348 -2.99 9.14 4.68
N ASP A 349 -4.24 9.54 4.46
CA ASP A 349 -4.77 9.67 3.10
C ASP A 349 -3.99 10.71 2.30
N MET A 350 -3.68 10.37 1.05
CA MET A 350 -2.92 11.24 0.16
C MET A 350 -3.73 12.46 -0.30
N ARG A 351 -5.03 12.26 -0.58
CA ARG A 351 -5.90 13.28 -1.17
C ARG A 351 -7.01 13.63 -0.19
N MET A 352 -6.95 14.83 0.40
CA MET A 352 -7.97 15.33 1.33
C MET A 352 -8.15 16.85 1.17
N PRO A 353 -9.34 17.41 1.46
CA PRO A 353 -9.58 18.84 1.47
C PRO A 353 -8.79 19.56 2.58
N VAL A 354 -8.73 20.90 2.50
CA VAL A 354 -8.01 21.80 3.42
C VAL A 354 -6.49 21.67 3.36
N LEU A 355 -5.95 20.52 3.74
CA LEU A 355 -4.52 20.20 3.64
C LEU A 355 -4.37 18.73 3.24
N ASP A 356 -3.79 18.51 2.06
CA ASP A 356 -3.53 17.17 1.53
C ASP A 356 -2.43 16.43 2.33
N GLY A 357 -2.38 15.10 2.17
CA GLY A 357 -1.47 14.24 2.93
C GLY A 357 0.00 14.55 2.67
N VAL A 358 0.35 14.97 1.45
CA VAL A 358 1.71 15.33 1.03
C VAL A 358 2.18 16.57 1.79
N LYS A 359 1.39 17.65 1.78
CA LYS A 359 1.70 18.88 2.51
C LYS A 359 1.67 18.66 4.02
N ALA A 360 0.72 17.89 4.53
CA ALA A 360 0.65 17.54 5.95
C ALA A 360 1.91 16.78 6.40
N THR A 361 2.35 15.79 5.62
CA THR A 361 3.59 15.05 5.89
C THR A 361 4.80 15.97 5.91
N LYS A 362 4.96 16.85 4.90
CA LYS A 362 6.06 17.82 4.87
C LYS A 362 6.06 18.70 6.13
N GLN A 363 4.90 19.12 6.60
CA GLN A 363 4.79 19.89 7.85
C GLN A 363 5.14 19.06 9.08
N ILE A 364 4.65 17.82 9.20
CA ILE A 364 4.97 16.91 10.31
C ILE A 364 6.49 16.70 10.38
N ARG A 365 7.15 16.49 9.25
CA ARG A 365 8.60 16.27 9.17
C ARG A 365 9.44 17.46 9.66
N THR A 366 8.88 18.67 9.77
CA THR A 366 9.60 19.82 10.34
C THR A 366 9.83 19.70 11.85
N PHE A 367 8.98 18.95 12.57
CA PHE A 367 9.04 18.82 14.03
C PHE A 367 9.05 17.37 14.54
N ASN A 368 8.65 16.40 13.71
CA ASN A 368 8.71 14.98 14.02
C ASN A 368 9.22 14.19 12.79
N LYS A 369 10.52 13.94 12.77
CA LYS A 369 11.21 13.27 11.67
C LYS A 369 11.06 11.75 11.69
N GLU A 370 10.88 11.19 12.89
CA GLU A 370 10.98 9.76 13.14
C GLU A 370 9.64 9.03 13.04
N VAL A 371 8.51 9.74 13.29
CA VAL A 371 7.19 9.07 13.26
C VAL A 371 6.94 8.42 11.89
N PRO A 372 6.71 7.10 11.84
CA PRO A 372 6.32 6.40 10.62
C PRO A 372 5.02 6.97 10.05
N ILE A 373 5.03 7.35 8.77
CA ILE A 373 3.83 7.80 8.05
C ILE A 373 3.61 6.84 6.88
N VAL A 374 2.51 6.09 6.92
CA VAL A 374 2.05 5.20 5.85
C VAL A 374 1.02 5.94 5.01
N CYS A 375 1.32 6.12 3.73
CA CYS A 375 0.41 6.71 2.76
C CYS A 375 -0.75 5.75 2.48
N MET A 376 -1.99 6.20 2.59
CA MET A 376 -3.15 5.50 2.08
C MET A 376 -3.53 6.13 0.74
N SER A 377 -3.46 5.37 -0.35
CA SER A 377 -3.83 5.86 -1.68
C SER A 377 -4.74 4.88 -2.40
N ALA A 378 -5.71 5.41 -3.14
CA ALA A 378 -6.57 4.63 -4.03
C ALA A 378 -5.84 4.17 -5.30
N ASN A 379 -4.69 4.75 -5.64
CA ASN A 379 -3.89 4.35 -6.79
C ASN A 379 -2.40 4.31 -6.42
N VAL A 380 -1.71 3.28 -6.91
CA VAL A 380 -0.27 3.13 -6.76
C VAL A 380 0.43 3.48 -8.08
N TYR A 381 0.25 4.71 -8.57
CA TYR A 381 1.08 5.19 -9.68
C TYR A 381 2.51 5.50 -9.19
N ARG A 382 3.51 5.39 -10.08
CA ARG A 382 4.89 5.79 -9.79
C ARG A 382 4.96 7.22 -9.25
N GLU A 383 4.14 8.11 -9.80
CA GLU A 383 4.08 9.52 -9.44
C GLU A 383 3.59 9.72 -8.01
N ASP A 384 2.52 9.02 -7.60
CA ASP A 384 2.00 9.09 -6.22
C ASP A 384 3.01 8.50 -5.22
N LYS A 385 3.66 7.37 -5.55
CA LYS A 385 4.75 6.79 -4.74
C LYS A 385 5.93 7.73 -4.61
N HIS A 386 6.34 8.35 -5.71
CA HIS A 386 7.45 9.28 -5.74
C HIS A 386 7.13 10.56 -4.95
N GLU A 387 5.92 11.10 -5.10
CA GLU A 387 5.46 12.28 -4.36
C GLU A 387 5.36 11.99 -2.85
N ALA A 388 4.81 10.83 -2.46
CA ALA A 388 4.75 10.37 -1.07
C ALA A 388 6.15 10.21 -0.46
N HIS A 389 7.06 9.53 -1.17
CA HIS A 389 8.44 9.37 -0.71
C HIS A 389 9.14 10.74 -0.58
N MET A 390 8.98 11.63 -1.55
CA MET A 390 9.58 12.97 -1.52
C MET A 390 9.00 13.88 -0.43
N ALA A 391 7.76 13.62 0.01
CA ALA A 391 7.17 14.27 1.17
C ALA A 391 7.76 13.77 2.50
N GLY A 392 8.42 12.60 2.49
CA GLY A 392 8.98 11.94 3.67
C GLY A 392 8.07 10.87 4.28
N MET A 393 7.10 10.33 3.53
CA MET A 393 6.34 9.15 3.94
C MET A 393 7.23 7.90 3.88
N ASN A 394 6.99 6.95 4.79
CA ASN A 394 7.84 5.77 4.99
C ASN A 394 7.38 4.58 4.16
N ASP A 395 6.07 4.48 3.91
CA ASP A 395 5.49 3.36 3.17
C ASP A 395 4.14 3.77 2.55
N PHE A 396 3.53 2.85 1.80
CA PHE A 396 2.22 3.01 1.18
C PHE A 396 1.35 1.75 1.37
N ILE A 397 0.05 1.98 1.47
CA ILE A 397 -0.99 0.96 1.47
C ILE A 397 -2.07 1.37 0.46
N GLU A 398 -2.49 0.40 -0.34
CA GLU A 398 -3.51 0.61 -1.37
C GLU A 398 -4.90 0.52 -0.71
N LYS A 399 -5.81 1.42 -1.08
CA LYS A 399 -7.22 1.36 -0.66
C LYS A 399 -8.01 0.44 -1.60
N PRO A 400 -8.89 -0.46 -1.10
CA PRO A 400 -9.35 -0.57 0.29
C PRO A 400 -8.31 -1.24 1.21
N LEU A 401 -8.22 -0.78 2.47
CA LEU A 401 -7.28 -1.36 3.44
C LEU A 401 -7.83 -2.70 3.94
N GLU A 402 -7.06 -3.78 3.77
CA GLU A 402 -7.35 -5.06 4.39
C GLU A 402 -6.54 -5.25 5.70
N PRO A 403 -7.08 -5.97 6.71
CA PRO A 403 -6.34 -6.24 7.94
C PRO A 403 -4.97 -6.90 7.70
N LYS A 404 -4.84 -7.76 6.70
CA LYS A 404 -3.56 -8.41 6.38
C LYS A 404 -2.52 -7.41 5.89
N ASP A 405 -2.90 -6.48 5.02
CA ASP A 405 -2.00 -5.45 4.51
C ASP A 405 -1.54 -4.50 5.63
N ILE A 406 -2.43 -4.16 6.57
CA ILE A 406 -2.09 -3.36 7.74
C ILE A 406 -1.10 -4.12 8.64
N GLU A 407 -1.36 -5.41 8.91
CA GLU A 407 -0.47 -6.24 9.72
C GLU A 407 0.93 -6.32 9.09
N GLU A 408 1.01 -6.52 7.77
CA GLU A 408 2.28 -6.51 7.02
C GLU A 408 3.04 -5.20 7.21
N ARG A 409 2.37 -4.04 7.13
CA ARG A 409 3.02 -2.73 7.31
C ARG A 409 3.46 -2.50 8.75
N LEU A 410 2.66 -2.88 9.74
CA LEU A 410 3.04 -2.82 11.16
C LEU A 410 4.23 -3.75 11.47
N LEU A 411 4.35 -4.87 10.76
CA LEU A 411 5.51 -5.78 10.84
C LEU A 411 6.75 -5.19 10.16
N GLN A 412 6.60 -4.62 8.96
CA GLN A 412 7.71 -4.08 8.16
C GLN A 412 8.33 -2.83 8.78
N LEU A 413 7.51 -1.98 9.41
CA LEU A 413 8.00 -0.81 10.14
C LEU A 413 8.68 -1.18 11.48
N ASP A 414 8.80 -2.48 11.78
CA ASP A 414 9.36 -3.07 13.01
C ASP A 414 8.72 -2.56 14.31
N ILE A 415 7.48 -2.06 14.21
CA ILE A 415 6.68 -1.51 15.32
C ILE A 415 6.14 -2.65 16.22
N SER A 416 6.23 -3.89 15.75
CA SER A 416 5.61 -5.07 16.36
C SER A 416 6.55 -6.00 17.15
N LYS A 417 7.83 -5.63 17.33
CA LYS A 417 8.74 -6.37 18.22
C LYS A 417 8.74 -5.75 19.61
N PRO A 418 8.15 -6.40 20.63
CA PRO A 418 8.75 -6.35 21.94
C PRO A 418 10.10 -7.10 21.81
N GLU A 419 11.19 -6.34 21.90
CA GLU A 419 12.59 -6.79 21.95
C GLU A 419 13.26 -7.35 20.68
N LYS A 420 14.12 -6.53 20.08
CA LYS A 420 15.54 -6.90 19.80
C LYS A 420 16.37 -5.64 19.49
N SER A 421 16.63 -4.84 20.52
CA SER A 421 17.69 -3.81 20.52
C SER A 421 18.03 -3.36 21.95
N LEU A 422 18.42 -4.31 22.80
CA LEU A 422 19.02 -4.03 24.12
C LEU A 422 20.56 -4.00 24.08
N LYS A 423 21.15 -3.81 22.89
CA LYS A 423 22.60 -3.63 22.75
C LYS A 423 22.91 -2.42 21.88
N ASP A 424 23.21 -1.34 22.59
CA ASP A 424 24.08 -0.22 22.22
C ASP A 424 23.60 0.79 21.18
N LYS A 425 22.92 1.85 21.64
CA LYS A 425 23.56 3.15 21.99
C LYS A 425 22.48 4.23 22.08
N HIS A 426 22.62 5.10 23.08
CA HIS A 426 21.73 6.21 23.46
C HIS A 426 20.60 5.78 24.41
N ASN A 427 20.96 5.53 25.67
CA ASN A 427 20.41 6.26 26.83
C ASN A 427 21.08 5.76 28.14
N LYS A 428 22.12 6.46 28.61
CA LYS A 428 22.88 6.04 29.80
C LYS A 428 22.05 6.03 31.08
N LEU A 429 21.04 6.89 31.19
CA LEU A 429 20.22 7.01 32.40
C LEU A 429 19.14 5.93 32.45
N ARG A 430 18.48 5.66 31.31
CA ARG A 430 17.50 4.58 31.23
C ARG A 430 18.13 3.21 31.45
N ALA A 431 19.33 2.98 30.92
CA ALA A 431 20.08 1.74 31.16
C ALA A 431 20.43 1.53 32.65
N VAL A 432 20.72 2.61 33.39
CA VAL A 432 20.96 2.53 34.85
C VAL A 432 19.68 2.18 35.59
N ALA A 433 18.54 2.76 35.18
CA ALA A 433 17.24 2.44 35.77
C ALA A 433 16.79 1.00 35.49
N VAL A 434 16.94 0.52 34.25
CA VAL A 434 16.66 -0.87 33.87
C VAL A 434 17.47 -1.82 34.74
N LYS A 435 18.79 -1.61 34.81
CA LYS A 435 19.66 -2.43 35.65
C LYS A 435 19.28 -2.39 37.14
N HIS A 436 18.85 -1.23 37.64
CA HIS A 436 18.44 -1.09 39.05
C HIS A 436 17.21 -1.94 39.41
N PHE A 437 16.22 -2.03 38.52
CA PHE A 437 15.02 -2.84 38.73
C PHE A 437 15.24 -4.32 38.45
N GLU A 438 16.01 -4.67 37.42
CA GLU A 438 16.36 -6.06 37.09
C GLU A 438 17.16 -6.76 38.20
N GLU A 439 17.86 -6.00 39.04
CA GLU A 439 18.54 -6.54 40.24
C GLU A 439 17.56 -7.02 41.32
N HIS A 440 16.27 -6.64 41.26
CA HIS A 440 15.29 -6.84 42.34
C HIS A 440 13.94 -7.43 41.87
N PHE A 441 13.60 -7.37 40.58
CA PHE A 441 12.30 -7.76 40.03
C PHE A 441 12.44 -8.53 38.71
N ASP A 442 11.40 -9.26 38.31
CA ASP A 442 11.31 -9.84 36.98
C ASP A 442 11.14 -8.77 35.90
N GLU A 443 11.35 -9.16 34.65
CA GLU A 443 11.38 -8.27 33.49
C GLU A 443 10.06 -7.50 33.28
N ALA A 444 8.91 -8.15 33.43
CA ALA A 444 7.61 -7.53 33.23
C ALA A 444 7.30 -6.51 34.33
N THR A 445 7.61 -6.86 35.57
CA THR A 445 7.47 -5.95 36.72
C THR A 445 8.44 -4.77 36.62
N SER A 446 9.68 -5.00 36.19
CA SER A 446 10.69 -3.96 35.98
C SER A 446 10.25 -2.95 34.93
N LEU A 447 9.71 -3.43 33.79
CA LEU A 447 9.20 -2.58 32.73
C LEU A 447 8.02 -1.73 33.22
N SER A 448 7.08 -2.32 33.97
CA SER A 448 5.96 -1.59 34.56
C SER A 448 6.41 -0.46 35.49
N PHE A 449 7.43 -0.67 36.33
CA PHE A 449 7.95 0.38 37.22
C PHE A 449 8.64 1.50 36.45
N ILE A 450 9.36 1.16 35.37
CA ILE A 450 10.03 2.14 34.52
C ILE A 450 8.99 3.00 33.80
N THR A 451 7.93 2.40 33.24
CA THR A 451 6.84 3.15 32.58
C THR A 451 6.13 4.10 33.56
N MET A 452 5.80 3.64 34.77
CA MET A 452 5.22 4.51 35.80
C MET A 452 6.14 5.67 36.18
N ALA A 453 7.46 5.42 36.24
CA ALA A 453 8.43 6.46 36.53
C ALA A 453 8.61 7.45 35.36
N GLU A 454 8.50 7.00 34.10
CA GLU A 454 8.53 7.84 32.90
C GLU A 454 7.36 8.82 32.87
N GLU A 455 6.14 8.33 33.13
CA GLU A 455 4.94 9.16 33.25
C GLU A 455 5.07 10.19 34.38
N GLY A 456 5.60 9.76 35.52
CA GLY A 456 5.87 10.62 36.66
C GLY A 456 6.89 11.71 36.34
N LEU A 457 8.00 11.36 35.69
CA LEU A 457 9.02 12.32 35.26
C LEU A 457 8.45 13.33 34.26
N HIS A 458 7.69 12.87 33.27
CA HIS A 458 7.11 13.74 32.24
C HIS A 458 6.15 14.78 32.86
N THR A 459 5.25 14.31 33.73
CA THR A 459 4.26 15.17 34.41
C THR A 459 4.95 16.23 35.27
N ASN A 460 5.97 15.85 36.03
CA ASN A 460 6.66 16.78 36.92
C ASN A 460 7.60 17.75 36.18
N ILE A 461 8.19 17.37 35.04
CA ILE A 461 8.97 18.31 34.21
C ILE A 461 8.07 19.44 33.70
N ILE A 462 6.88 19.11 33.22
CA ILE A 462 5.90 20.11 32.76
C ILE A 462 5.46 21.01 33.93
N ALA A 463 5.23 20.43 35.11
CA ALA A 463 4.87 21.18 36.31
C ALA A 463 5.98 22.16 36.72
N VAL A 464 7.25 21.73 36.74
CA VAL A 464 8.41 22.59 37.04
C VAL A 464 8.50 23.74 36.05
N GLU A 465 8.39 23.49 34.73
CA GLU A 465 8.47 24.54 33.71
C GLU A 465 7.33 25.57 33.87
N LYS A 466 6.11 25.10 34.15
CA LYS A 466 4.95 25.95 34.40
C LYS A 466 5.12 26.79 35.67
N HIS A 467 5.39 26.17 36.81
CA HIS A 467 5.48 26.87 38.09
C HIS A 467 6.70 27.79 38.18
N PHE A 468 7.76 27.49 37.43
CA PHE A 468 8.90 28.39 37.26
C PHE A 468 8.51 29.68 36.52
N LEU A 469 7.73 29.59 35.43
CA LEU A 469 7.21 30.76 34.70
C LEU A 469 6.24 31.59 35.56
N GLU A 470 5.42 30.93 36.36
CA GLU A 470 4.49 31.56 37.31
C GLU A 470 5.17 32.14 38.55
N LYS A 471 6.49 31.95 38.70
CA LYS A 471 7.28 32.33 39.89
C LYS A 471 6.72 31.78 41.20
N ASN A 472 6.09 30.61 41.16
CA ASN A 472 5.46 29.98 42.32
C ASN A 472 6.45 29.08 43.04
N THR A 473 7.24 29.67 43.96
CA THR A 473 8.35 29.00 44.66
C THR A 473 7.89 27.84 45.53
N LYS A 474 6.67 27.92 46.09
CA LYS A 474 6.09 26.84 46.90
C LYS A 474 5.80 25.59 46.08
N LEU A 475 5.13 25.73 44.93
CA LEU A 475 4.81 24.59 44.07
C LEU A 475 6.07 24.04 43.40
N LEU A 476 6.98 24.91 42.98
CA LEU A 476 8.25 24.50 42.38
C LEU A 476 9.08 23.61 43.33
N ARG A 477 9.06 23.91 44.62
CA ARG A 477 9.69 23.08 45.66
C ARG A 477 9.04 21.71 45.76
N ASP A 478 7.71 21.67 45.72
CA ASP A 478 6.95 20.42 45.81
C ASP A 478 7.20 19.55 44.55
N ASP A 479 7.34 20.16 43.38
CA ASP A 479 7.70 19.46 42.13
C ASP A 479 9.13 18.89 42.18
N PHE A 480 10.11 19.65 42.67
CA PHE A 480 11.49 19.13 42.83
C PHE A 480 11.58 18.02 43.88
N HIS A 481 10.73 18.06 44.92
CA HIS A 481 10.63 16.98 45.89
C HIS A 481 10.11 15.69 45.24
N ALA A 482 9.05 15.79 44.44
CA ALA A 482 8.51 14.66 43.68
C ALA A 482 9.54 14.09 42.69
N LEU A 483 10.24 14.95 41.95
CA LEU A 483 11.32 14.53 41.03
C LEU A 483 12.46 13.84 41.76
N ALA A 484 12.87 14.32 42.94
CA ALA A 484 13.90 13.67 43.74
C ALA A 484 13.50 12.24 44.15
N GLY A 485 12.23 12.05 44.53
CA GLY A 485 11.67 10.73 44.85
C GLY A 485 11.68 9.77 43.64
N ILE A 486 11.18 10.23 42.48
CA ILE A 486 11.12 9.42 41.26
C ILE A 486 12.53 9.02 40.80
N LEU A 487 13.46 9.99 40.75
CA LEU A 487 14.85 9.74 40.35
C LEU A 487 15.59 8.81 41.31
N SER A 488 15.27 8.87 42.61
CA SER A 488 15.83 7.95 43.61
C SER A 488 15.32 6.52 43.38
N ASN A 489 14.04 6.35 43.08
CA ASN A 489 13.44 5.04 42.79
C ASN A 489 13.98 4.44 41.49
N LEU A 490 14.40 5.28 40.54
CA LEU A 490 15.07 4.88 39.30
C LEU A 490 16.57 4.55 39.49
N GLY A 491 17.11 4.60 40.71
CA GLY A 491 18.53 4.38 40.97
C GLY A 491 19.46 5.53 40.51
N LEU A 492 18.91 6.66 40.05
CA LEU A 492 19.64 7.82 39.54
C LEU A 492 20.07 8.77 40.66
N LYS A 493 20.88 8.26 41.60
CA LYS A 493 21.26 8.93 42.87
C LYS A 493 21.81 10.35 42.69
N GLU A 494 22.66 10.58 41.69
CA GLU A 494 23.24 11.90 41.44
C GLU A 494 22.20 12.94 40.97
N LEU A 495 21.22 12.51 40.17
CA LEU A 495 20.14 13.39 39.71
C LEU A 495 19.13 13.64 40.83
N ALA A 496 18.81 12.63 41.64
CA ALA A 496 17.98 12.79 42.82
C ALA A 496 18.59 13.82 43.80
N GLN A 497 19.91 13.78 44.01
CA GLN A 497 20.60 14.75 44.85
C GLN A 497 20.54 16.18 44.28
N LYS A 498 20.69 16.33 42.95
CA LYS A 498 20.55 17.64 42.28
C LYS A 498 19.13 18.19 42.39
N ALA A 499 18.11 17.34 42.28
CA ALA A 499 16.71 17.72 42.51
C ALA A 499 16.51 18.22 43.95
N GLY A 500 17.08 17.53 44.95
CA GLY A 500 17.04 17.96 46.35
C GLY A 500 17.74 19.31 46.61
N LEU A 501 18.84 19.60 45.90
CA LEU A 501 19.48 20.92 45.97
C LEU A 501 18.62 22.02 45.36
N LEU A 502 17.98 21.76 44.21
CA LEU A 502 17.06 22.71 43.58
C LEU A 502 15.81 22.95 44.44
N GLN A 503 15.31 21.90 45.12
CA GLN A 503 14.27 22.02 46.14
C GLN A 503 14.68 22.97 47.27
N ALA A 504 15.92 22.88 47.76
CA ALA A 504 16.43 23.74 48.82
C ALA A 504 16.57 25.20 48.35
N PHE A 505 17.09 25.44 47.14
CA PHE A 505 17.25 26.80 46.61
C PHE A 505 15.92 27.47 46.23
N ALA A 506 14.90 26.69 45.84
CA ALA A 506 13.55 27.22 45.62
C ALA A 506 12.91 27.80 46.89
N LYS A 507 13.48 27.55 48.07
CA LYS A 507 13.03 28.10 49.36
C LYS A 507 13.52 29.53 49.62
N ASP A 508 14.63 29.93 49.00
CA ASP A 508 15.33 31.20 49.28
C ASP A 508 14.88 32.34 48.33
N ASP A 509 13.79 32.13 47.57
CA ASP A 509 13.15 33.06 46.60
C ASP A 509 14.06 33.63 45.48
N ASP A 510 15.28 33.11 45.32
CA ASP A 510 16.25 33.55 44.30
C ASP A 510 16.12 32.77 42.98
N LEU A 511 14.95 32.90 42.33
CA LEU A 511 14.61 32.21 41.07
C LEU A 511 15.54 32.57 39.91
N GLU A 512 16.11 33.77 39.92
CA GLU A 512 16.94 34.30 38.83
C GLU A 512 18.34 33.65 38.84
N ASN A 513 18.92 33.42 40.02
CA ASN A 513 20.21 32.72 40.15
C ASN A 513 20.12 31.19 39.93
N ILE A 514 18.93 30.59 40.08
CA ILE A 514 18.75 29.14 39.87
C ILE A 514 18.20 28.76 38.51
N LYS A 515 17.71 29.71 37.70
CA LYS A 515 17.18 29.48 36.36
C LYS A 515 18.06 28.56 35.52
N LYS A 516 19.35 28.91 35.40
CA LYS A 516 20.32 28.15 34.61
C LYS A 516 20.55 26.73 35.16
N ARG A 517 20.42 26.55 36.48
CA ARG A 517 20.56 25.24 37.13
C ARG A 517 19.33 24.37 36.88
N ILE A 518 18.13 24.96 36.88
CA ILE A 518 16.87 24.28 36.53
C ILE A 518 16.91 23.83 35.07
N GLU A 519 17.30 24.71 34.14
CA GLU A 519 17.40 24.37 32.71
C GLU A 519 18.39 23.22 32.45
N LEU A 520 19.58 23.28 33.06
CA LEU A 520 20.57 22.20 32.96
C LEU A 520 20.10 20.89 33.58
N PHE A 521 19.38 20.97 34.70
CA PHE A 521 18.81 19.80 35.36
C PHE A 521 17.72 19.15 34.49
N LEU A 522 16.76 19.94 33.98
CA LEU A 522 15.69 19.45 33.12
C LEU A 522 16.24 18.87 31.82
N LEU A 523 17.26 19.50 31.21
CA LEU A 523 17.95 18.94 30.05
C LEU A 523 18.52 17.55 30.36
N LYS A 524 19.15 17.41 31.54
CA LYS A 524 19.76 16.14 31.96
C LYS A 524 18.73 15.06 32.30
N VAL A 525 17.59 15.43 32.88
CA VAL A 525 16.48 14.49 33.13
C VAL A 525 15.80 14.13 31.80
N LYS A 526 15.69 15.05 30.84
CA LYS A 526 15.14 14.78 29.51
C LYS A 526 15.99 13.80 28.69
N GLU A 527 17.28 13.66 29.00
CA GLU A 527 18.09 12.55 28.46
C GLU A 527 17.53 11.18 28.83
N PHE A 528 16.71 11.03 29.89
CA PHE A 528 16.04 9.76 30.22
C PHE A 528 15.05 9.29 29.14
N PHE A 529 14.60 10.19 28.26
CA PHE A 529 13.63 9.89 27.20
C PHE A 529 14.26 9.83 25.79
N ASN A 530 15.54 10.20 25.66
CA ASN A 530 16.28 10.27 24.39
C ASN A 530 17.32 9.16 24.29
#